data_AF-A0A3R7DNL8-F1
#
_entry.id   AF-A0A3R7DNL8-F1
#
_cell.length_a   1.000
_cell.length_b   1.000
_cell.length_c   1.000
_cell.angle_alpha   90.00
_cell.angle_beta   90.00
_cell.angle_gamma   90.00
#
_symmetry.space_group_name_H-M   'P 1'
#
loop_
_entity.id
_entity.type
_entity.pdbx_description
1 polymer ?
#
loop_
_entity_poly.entity_id
_entity_poly.type
_entity_poly.pdbx_seq_one_letter_code
_entity_poly.pdbx_strand_id
1 'polypeptide(L)'
;MASFIIPQKGKRLRNGNIFTVIISTFSAYICLFPLMLADIFARQFQFVYFGLHDIPKIKRSDYFAMDRQLLSKLTFFQKMNCMYCEYANGVVAYIKAVVNQMEIYSCAIKHVHQPEGHEHQHDFYDRKKFS
;
A
#
# COMPACT_ATOMS: atom_id res chain seq x y z
N MET A 1 -11.48 -16.31 -28.31
CA MET A 1 -10.37 -15.58 -27.65
C MET A 1 -10.62 -15.58 -26.16
N ALA A 2 -9.88 -16.40 -25.42
CA ALA A 2 -10.19 -16.71 -24.03
C ALA A 2 -9.92 -15.50 -23.11
N SER A 3 -11.00 -14.91 -22.61
CA SER A 3 -11.01 -13.96 -21.50
C SER A 3 -10.61 -14.71 -20.22
N PHE A 4 -9.31 -14.89 -20.00
CA PHE A 4 -8.79 -15.54 -18.80
C PHE A 4 -8.76 -14.54 -17.64
N ILE A 5 -9.92 -14.12 -17.14
CA ILE A 5 -10.01 -13.45 -15.85
C ILE A 5 -9.63 -14.52 -14.82
N ILE A 6 -8.45 -14.45 -14.19
CA ILE A 6 -8.07 -15.38 -13.13
C ILE A 6 -8.56 -14.78 -11.81
N PRO A 7 -9.79 -15.08 -11.32
CA PRO A 7 -10.05 -14.84 -9.92
C PRO A 7 -9.13 -15.75 -9.10
N GLN A 8 -8.79 -15.30 -7.88
CA GLN A 8 -8.09 -16.16 -6.94
C GLN A 8 -8.89 -17.46 -6.73
N LYS A 9 -8.19 -18.56 -6.45
CA LYS A 9 -8.80 -19.88 -6.22
C LYS A 9 -9.96 -19.75 -5.22
N GLY A 10 -11.17 -20.11 -5.64
CA GLY A 10 -12.38 -20.07 -4.81
C GLY A 10 -13.17 -18.76 -4.82
N LYS A 11 -12.67 -17.68 -5.46
CA LYS A 11 -13.45 -16.44 -5.65
C LYS A 11 -14.13 -16.46 -7.01
N ARG A 12 -15.39 -16.04 -7.09
CA ARG A 12 -16.10 -15.81 -8.37
C ARG A 12 -16.33 -14.32 -8.53
N LEU A 13 -15.89 -13.76 -9.66
CA LEU A 13 -16.33 -12.45 -10.09
C LEU A 13 -17.76 -12.59 -10.62
N ARG A 14 -18.65 -11.67 -10.23
CA ARG A 14 -20.00 -11.61 -10.79
C ARG A 14 -19.85 -11.50 -12.32
N ASN A 15 -20.62 -12.29 -13.06
CA ASN A 15 -20.65 -12.16 -14.51
C ASN A 15 -21.19 -10.76 -14.84
N GLY A 16 -20.29 -9.84 -15.19
CA GLY A 16 -20.60 -8.45 -15.43
C GLY A 16 -20.81 -8.21 -16.91
N ASN A 17 -21.87 -7.48 -17.26
CA ASN A 17 -21.95 -6.86 -18.58
C ASN A 17 -20.78 -5.87 -18.77
N ILE A 18 -20.47 -5.53 -20.03
CA ILE A 18 -19.32 -4.67 -20.37
C ILE A 18 -19.36 -3.32 -19.62
N PHE A 19 -20.56 -2.82 -19.34
CA PHE A 19 -20.80 -1.62 -18.56
C PHE A 19 -20.24 -1.70 -17.12
N THR A 20 -20.47 -2.83 -16.43
CA THR A 20 -19.94 -3.05 -15.07
C THR A 20 -18.40 -3.07 -15.08
N VAL A 21 -17.79 -3.67 -16.10
CA VAL A 21 -16.32 -3.72 -16.25
C VAL A 21 -15.76 -2.33 -16.43
N ILE A 22 -16.35 -1.51 -17.31
CA ILE A 22 -15.91 -0.13 -17.56
C ILE A 22 -15.99 0.71 -16.27
N ILE A 23 -17.11 0.65 -15.54
CA ILE A 23 -17.28 1.39 -14.29
C ILE A 23 -16.22 0.99 -13.25
N SER A 24 -16.03 -0.33 -13.04
CA SER A 24 -15.05 -0.81 -12.07
C SER A 24 -13.62 -0.41 -12.42
N THR A 25 -13.29 -0.46 -13.71
CA THR A 25 -11.98 -0.06 -14.23
C THR A 25 -11.77 1.44 -14.03
N PHE A 26 -12.74 2.26 -14.41
CA PHE A 26 -12.68 3.71 -14.25
C PHE A 26 -12.54 4.12 -12.77
N SER A 27 -13.30 3.49 -11.88
CA SER A 27 -13.19 3.71 -10.44
C SER A 27 -11.79 3.42 -9.90
N ALA A 28 -11.14 2.35 -10.35
CA ALA A 28 -9.78 2.03 -9.94
C ALA A 28 -8.76 3.08 -10.44
N TYR A 29 -8.88 3.52 -11.69
CA TYR A 29 -7.98 4.52 -12.27
C TYR A 29 -8.13 5.91 -11.63
N ILE A 30 -9.33 6.29 -11.16
CA ILE A 30 -9.49 7.52 -10.36
C ILE A 30 -8.63 7.48 -9.09
N CYS A 31 -8.58 6.34 -8.41
CA CYS A 31 -7.78 6.17 -7.20
C CYS A 31 -6.27 6.15 -7.47
N LEU A 32 -5.83 5.99 -8.72
CA LEU A 32 -4.40 6.02 -9.07
C LEU A 32 -3.78 7.40 -8.81
N PHE A 33 -4.49 8.48 -9.15
CA PHE A 33 -4.00 9.84 -8.96
C PHE A 33 -3.70 10.19 -7.49
N PRO A 34 -4.63 10.02 -6.54
CA PRO A 34 -4.34 10.28 -5.12
C PRO A 34 -3.27 9.34 -4.56
N LEU A 35 -3.17 8.09 -5.03
CA LEU A 35 -2.09 7.18 -4.63
C LEU A 35 -0.71 7.69 -5.07
N MET A 36 -0.57 8.15 -6.30
CA MET A 36 0.68 8.73 -6.79
C MET A 36 1.06 9.99 -6.02
N LEU A 37 0.08 10.84 -5.71
CA LEU A 37 0.30 12.04 -4.93
C LEU A 37 0.74 11.71 -3.49
N ALA A 38 0.10 10.72 -2.87
CA ALA A 38 0.47 10.23 -1.56
C ALA A 38 1.89 9.62 -1.53
N ASP A 39 2.28 8.86 -2.56
CA ASP A 39 3.65 8.32 -2.71
C ASP A 39 4.69 9.46 -2.75
N ILE A 40 4.43 10.50 -3.55
CA ILE A 40 5.30 11.68 -3.64
C ILE A 40 5.41 12.39 -2.29
N PHE A 41 4.28 12.66 -1.63
CA PHE A 41 4.29 13.35 -0.35
C PHE A 41 4.92 12.53 0.76
N ALA A 42 4.72 11.21 0.78
CA ALA A 42 5.36 10.34 1.77
C ALA A 42 6.89 10.31 1.59
N ARG A 43 7.39 10.30 0.35
CA ARG A 43 8.82 10.44 0.08
C ARG A 43 9.35 11.80 0.53
N GLN A 44 8.64 12.88 0.24
CA GLN A 44 9.03 14.24 0.65
C GLN A 44 9.05 14.35 2.18
N PHE A 45 8.01 13.85 2.85
CA PHE A 45 7.89 13.82 4.30
C PHE A 45 9.04 13.06 4.93
N GLN A 46 9.30 11.82 4.48
CA GLN A 46 10.44 11.04 4.96
C GLN A 46 11.76 11.79 4.73
N PHE A 47 11.98 12.34 3.53
CA PHE A 47 13.24 13.01 3.22
C PHE A 47 13.52 14.21 4.14
N VAL A 48 12.51 15.04 4.41
CA VAL A 48 12.62 16.23 5.25
C VAL A 48 12.64 15.84 6.73
N TYR A 49 11.58 15.20 7.22
CA TYR A 49 11.42 14.94 8.66
C TYR A 49 12.52 14.00 9.16
N PHE A 50 12.79 12.90 8.45
CA PHE A 50 13.78 11.93 8.93
C PHE A 50 15.19 12.48 8.77
N GLY A 51 15.42 13.34 7.77
CA GLY A 51 16.68 14.05 7.60
C GLY A 51 16.95 15.07 8.72
N LEU A 52 15.92 15.75 9.22
CA LEU A 52 16.06 16.72 10.32
C LEU A 52 16.21 16.06 11.70
N HIS A 53 15.68 14.85 11.87
CA HIS A 53 15.65 14.12 13.14
C HIS A 53 16.61 12.92 13.20
N ASP A 54 17.51 12.77 12.22
CA ASP A 54 18.45 11.65 12.11
C ASP A 54 17.78 10.25 12.22
N ILE A 55 16.56 10.12 11.68
CA ILE A 55 15.80 8.88 11.66
C ILE A 55 16.25 8.03 10.46
N PRO A 56 16.43 6.71 10.60
CA PRO A 56 16.79 5.85 9.48
C PRO A 56 15.67 5.81 8.43
N LYS A 57 16.05 6.01 7.17
CA LYS A 57 15.12 6.05 6.03
C LYS A 57 14.69 4.64 5.60
N ILE A 58 13.39 4.46 5.40
CA ILE A 58 12.79 3.26 4.84
C ILE A 58 13.07 3.19 3.33
N LYS A 59 13.60 2.05 2.88
CA LYS A 59 13.88 1.80 1.47
C LYS A 59 12.59 1.51 0.73
N ARG A 60 12.28 2.35 -0.26
CA ARG A 60 11.09 2.17 -1.09
C ARG A 60 11.12 0.86 -1.88
N SER A 61 12.27 0.43 -2.39
CA SER A 61 12.43 -0.78 -3.22
C SER A 61 11.84 -2.04 -2.58
N ASP A 62 11.87 -2.12 -1.25
CA ASP A 62 11.52 -3.33 -0.50
C ASP A 62 10.00 -3.59 -0.52
N TYR A 63 9.21 -2.58 -0.91
CA TYR A 63 7.75 -2.64 -0.98
C TYR A 63 7.21 -2.83 -2.41
N PHE A 64 8.04 -2.73 -3.44
CA PHE A 64 7.60 -2.80 -4.83
C PHE A 64 8.14 -4.07 -5.51
N ALA A 65 7.26 -5.04 -5.73
CA ALA A 65 7.53 -6.22 -6.54
C ALA A 65 6.67 -6.17 -7.81
N MET A 66 7.31 -5.88 -8.95
CA MET A 66 6.64 -5.79 -10.27
C MET A 66 7.01 -6.96 -11.17
N ASP A 67 6.72 -8.18 -10.72
CA ASP A 67 7.08 -9.43 -11.40
C ASP A 67 5.97 -9.94 -12.33
N ARG A 68 4.70 -9.63 -12.05
CA ARG A 68 3.56 -10.24 -12.77
C ARG A 68 3.36 -9.70 -14.18
N GLN A 69 3.94 -8.55 -14.51
CA GLN A 69 3.93 -8.02 -15.88
C GLN A 69 4.68 -8.92 -16.89
N LEU A 70 5.64 -9.73 -16.41
CA LEU A 70 6.46 -10.63 -17.23
C LEU A 70 5.70 -11.91 -17.64
N LEU A 71 4.53 -12.18 -17.06
CA LEU A 71 3.72 -13.35 -17.40
C LEU A 71 3.21 -13.24 -18.85
N SER A 72 3.64 -14.17 -19.70
CA SER A 72 3.31 -14.22 -21.14
C SER A 72 1.84 -14.54 -21.42
N LYS A 73 1.13 -15.14 -20.46
CA LYS A 73 -0.24 -15.65 -20.62
C LYS A 73 -1.33 -14.59 -20.37
N LEU A 74 -0.98 -13.37 -19.97
CA LEU A 74 -1.95 -12.31 -19.68
C LEU A 74 -2.19 -11.38 -20.88
N THR A 75 -3.44 -10.95 -21.07
CA THR A 75 -3.77 -9.90 -22.04
C THR A 75 -3.23 -8.54 -21.57
N PHE A 76 -3.08 -7.58 -22.48
CA PHE A 76 -2.56 -6.24 -22.17
C PHE A 76 -3.33 -5.57 -21.01
N PHE A 77 -4.66 -5.58 -21.05
CA PHE A 77 -5.50 -4.99 -20.00
C PHE A 77 -5.32 -5.68 -18.63
N GLN A 78 -5.11 -6.99 -18.63
CA GLN A 78 -4.86 -7.73 -17.38
C GLN A 78 -3.51 -7.35 -16.78
N LYS A 79 -2.48 -7.17 -17.63
CA LYS A 79 -1.18 -6.69 -17.18
C LYS A 79 -1.28 -5.30 -16.56
N MET A 80 -2.04 -4.38 -17.16
CA MET A 80 -2.28 -3.04 -16.60
C MET A 80 -2.92 -3.11 -15.22
N ASN A 81 -3.94 -3.93 -15.04
CA ASN A 81 -4.58 -4.12 -13.74
C ASN A 81 -3.66 -4.78 -12.70
N CYS A 82 -2.81 -5.73 -13.12
CA CYS A 82 -1.80 -6.31 -12.23
C CYS A 82 -0.80 -5.24 -11.76
N MET A 83 -0.27 -4.42 -12.69
CA MET A 83 0.65 -3.33 -12.35
C MET A 83 0.00 -2.30 -11.41
N TYR A 84 -1.28 -1.99 -11.64
CA TYR A 84 -2.04 -1.12 -10.73
C TYR A 84 -2.06 -1.69 -9.31
N CYS A 85 -2.44 -2.96 -9.14
CA CYS A 85 -2.52 -3.58 -7.83
C CYS A 85 -1.14 -3.69 -7.15
N GLU A 86 -0.09 -4.02 -7.89
CA GLU A 86 1.28 -4.07 -7.37
C GLU A 86 1.74 -2.69 -6.90
N TYR A 87 1.53 -1.66 -7.72
CA TYR A 87 1.87 -0.29 -7.37
C TYR A 87 1.08 0.21 -6.15
N ALA A 88 -0.24 0.05 -6.16
CA ALA A 88 -1.11 0.53 -5.08
C ALA A 88 -0.78 -0.14 -3.74
N ASN A 89 -0.60 -1.46 -3.71
CA ASN A 89 -0.21 -2.18 -2.48
C ASN A 89 1.18 -1.75 -2.02
N GLY A 90 2.14 -1.61 -2.93
CA GLY A 90 3.50 -1.17 -2.60
C GLY A 90 3.53 0.24 -2.00
N VAL A 91 2.78 1.19 -2.59
CA VAL A 91 2.64 2.55 -2.07
C VAL A 91 2.05 2.55 -0.67
N VAL A 92 0.91 1.89 -0.46
CA VAL A 92 0.23 1.89 0.85
C VAL A 92 1.10 1.23 1.94
N ALA A 93 1.76 0.12 1.62
CA ALA A 93 2.67 -0.55 2.54
C ALA A 93 3.89 0.32 2.89
N TYR A 94 4.49 0.98 1.89
CA TYR A 94 5.59 1.92 2.10
C TYR A 94 5.18 3.09 2.98
N ILE A 95 4.02 3.72 2.71
CA ILE A 95 3.51 4.83 3.53
C ILE A 95 3.28 4.39 4.97
N LYS A 96 2.66 3.21 5.18
CA LYS A 96 2.44 2.66 6.52
C LYS A 96 3.76 2.46 7.27
N ALA A 97 4.78 1.91 6.60
CA ALA A 97 6.09 1.72 7.20
C ALA A 97 6.76 3.05 7.59
N VAL A 98 6.67 4.08 6.73
CA VAL A 98 7.17 5.43 7.05
C VAL A 98 6.47 6.00 8.28
N VAL A 99 5.14 5.87 8.39
CA VAL A 99 4.38 6.37 9.54
C VAL A 99 4.69 5.59 10.82
N ASN A 100 4.80 4.25 10.73
CA ASN A 100 5.19 3.43 11.88
C ASN A 100 6.61 3.80 12.36
N GLN A 101 7.55 4.03 11.44
CA GLN A 101 8.89 4.48 11.78
C GLN A 101 8.88 5.83 12.48
N MET A 102 8.06 6.78 12.02
CA MET A 102 7.87 8.06 12.70
C MET A 102 7.35 7.85 14.13
N GLU A 103 6.33 7.01 14.30
CA GLU A 103 5.69 6.76 15.60
C GLU A 103 6.67 6.21 16.65
N ILE A 104 7.59 5.32 16.23
CA ILE A 104 8.65 4.76 17.09
C ILE A 104 9.54 5.86 17.68
N TYR A 105 9.85 6.90 16.90
CA TYR A 105 10.74 7.97 17.33
C TYR A 105 10.00 9.13 18.00
N SER A 106 8.71 9.33 17.72
CA SER A 106 7.98 10.52 18.19
C SER A 106 7.12 10.28 19.45
N CYS A 107 6.46 9.12 19.57
CA CYS A 107 5.36 8.95 20.54
C CYS A 107 5.68 7.97 21.67
N ALA A 108 6.34 6.84 21.38
CA ALA A 108 6.79 5.80 22.34
C ALA A 108 5.82 5.38 23.48
N ILE A 109 4.53 5.74 23.43
CA ILE A 109 3.51 5.44 24.44
C ILE A 109 2.46 4.52 23.82
N LYS A 110 2.08 3.46 24.54
CA LYS A 110 1.09 2.48 24.09
C LYS A 110 -0.29 3.10 23.88
N HIS A 111 -0.95 2.73 22.78
CA HIS A 111 -2.37 2.99 22.60
C HIS A 111 -3.21 2.15 23.57
N VAL A 112 -4.38 2.66 23.92
CA VAL A 112 -5.38 1.93 24.73
C VAL A 112 -5.96 0.76 23.95
N HIS A 113 -6.12 0.93 22.63
CA HIS A 113 -6.58 -0.10 21.70
C HIS A 113 -5.47 -0.34 20.69
N GLN A 114 -5.21 -1.60 20.34
CA GLN A 114 -4.16 -1.95 19.39
C GLN A 114 -4.76 -2.11 17.98
N PRO A 115 -4.57 -1.14 17.08
CA PRO A 115 -5.01 -1.27 15.69
C PRO A 115 -4.12 -2.24 14.90
N GLU A 116 -4.66 -2.79 13.81
CA GLU A 116 -3.98 -3.74 12.94
C GLU A 116 -2.75 -3.13 12.25
N GLY A 117 -1.63 -3.87 12.29
CA GLY A 117 -0.33 -3.44 11.75
C GLY A 117 0.36 -2.31 12.53
N HIS A 118 0.12 -2.25 13.84
CA HIS A 118 0.88 -1.49 14.82
C HIS A 118 1.58 -2.45 15.81
N GLU A 119 2.17 -3.55 15.30
CA GLU A 119 2.81 -4.55 16.15
C GLU A 119 4.02 -3.99 16.90
N HIS A 120 4.69 -2.96 16.36
CA HIS A 120 5.84 -2.29 17.00
C HIS A 120 5.50 -1.62 18.35
N GLN A 121 4.21 -1.43 18.66
CA GLN A 121 3.78 -0.83 19.92
C GLN A 121 3.96 -1.76 21.13
N HIS A 122 4.25 -3.05 20.95
CA HIS A 122 4.52 -3.95 22.06
C HIS A 122 5.71 -3.46 22.92
N ASP A 123 6.68 -2.79 22.30
CA ASP A 123 7.89 -2.29 22.96
C ASP A 123 7.74 -0.88 23.55
N PHE A 124 6.58 -0.23 23.35
CA PHE A 124 6.33 1.12 23.84
C PHE A 124 6.08 1.15 25.36
N TYR A 125 6.27 2.33 25.96
CA TYR A 125 6.01 2.54 27.38
C TYR A 125 4.51 2.37 27.69
N ASP A 126 4.23 1.67 28.78
CA ASP A 126 2.88 1.56 29.30
C ASP A 126 2.37 2.95 29.72
N ARG A 127 1.18 3.32 29.24
CA ARG A 127 0.51 4.58 29.55
C ARG A 127 0.41 4.83 31.06
N LYS A 128 0.30 3.78 31.88
CA LYS A 128 0.23 3.89 33.36
C LYS A 128 1.41 4.67 33.96
N LYS A 129 2.55 4.77 33.27
CA LYS A 129 3.71 5.55 33.71
C LYS A 129 3.54 7.07 33.55
N PHE A 130 2.51 7.52 32.84
CA PHE A 130 2.27 8.92 32.47
C PHE A 130 0.91 9.45 32.96
N SER A 131 0.23 8.70 33.83
CA SER A 131 -1.01 9.10 34.50
C SER A 131 -0.75 9.32 35.99
#